data_AF-A0A7C7CXE5-F1
#
_entry.id   AF-A0A7C7CXE5-F1
#
_cell.length_a   1.000
_cell.length_b   1.000
_cell.length_c   1.000
_cell.angle_alpha   90.00
_cell.angle_beta   90.00
_cell.angle_gamma   90.00
#
_symmetry.space_group_name_H-M   'P 1'
#
loop_
_entity.id
_entity.type
_entity.pdbx_description
1 polymer ?
#
loop_
_entity_poly.entity_id
_entity_poly.type
_entity_poly.pdbx_seq_one_letter_code
_entity_poly.pdbx_strand_id
1 'polypeptide(L)'
;MSKITIEATCIGCDLPNPINDKGYCAVCAPYSDREKYELENLTSWAREMILEERDILDDIEPIRPPNNDLEWLEVIQQIIPPGYPMGHHGLSLDVAYEAVRNYPNIKILRIDRNENGGTIFYTTEDPDADEDYLLQKFNEWNYQLLEGKHGHPSLDDDRLSEAMIENLSGALDSDPLTRSSKVRAIWKRALESYPFVVDTGGDTQWVKCWTGTLPKSMILQQVLGQVLLEHFGQEPLWRLKAGIIVETVDWRNYFKTQTWPEPRKKSFRYLRQIVESSLAMRATPNGIIVQGESGAEYLLSSTSYRHEDPVTLVLNIPQNLNPNRKHLPDIVHDVCIHSSDKDLPLGDRIAVLALGLANDVKTARGIENLARVVDLFQGQGWR
;
A
#
# COMPACT_ATOMS: atom_id res chain seq x y z
N MET A 1 33.81 31.75 0.02
CA MET A 1 32.88 32.27 1.04
C MET A 1 32.85 31.28 2.18
N SER A 2 33.36 31.64 3.36
CA SER A 2 33.33 30.77 4.55
C SER A 2 31.90 30.66 5.06
N LYS A 3 31.33 29.45 5.07
CA LYS A 3 30.06 29.18 5.75
C LYS A 3 30.27 29.45 7.24
N ILE A 4 29.55 30.42 7.77
CA ILE A 4 29.47 30.66 9.21
C ILE A 4 28.78 29.44 9.81
N THR A 5 29.54 28.58 10.49
CA THR A 5 29.00 27.47 11.27
C THR A 5 28.57 28.02 12.63
N ILE A 6 27.26 28.21 12.80
CA ILE A 6 26.67 28.54 14.10
C ILE A 6 26.69 27.26 14.92
N GLU A 7 27.39 27.27 16.06
CA GLU A 7 27.24 26.21 17.07
C GLU A 7 25.86 26.35 17.70
N ALA A 8 25.03 25.34 17.49
CA ALA A 8 23.70 25.26 18.07
C ALA A 8 23.35 23.81 18.40
N THR A 9 22.25 23.65 19.13
CA THR A 9 21.74 22.33 19.49
C THR A 9 21.09 21.68 18.28
N CYS A 10 21.57 20.50 17.90
CA CYS A 10 21.00 19.74 16.77
C CYS A 10 19.59 19.23 17.10
N ILE A 11 18.58 19.54 16.28
CA ILE A 11 17.17 19.11 16.46
C ILE A 11 17.06 17.58 16.58
N GLY A 12 17.87 16.85 15.81
CA GLY A 12 17.82 15.38 15.78
C GLY A 12 18.44 14.66 16.97
N CYS A 13 19.44 15.23 17.63
CA CYS A 13 20.13 14.53 18.74
C CYS A 13 20.21 15.35 20.03
N ASP A 14 19.71 16.59 20.07
CA ASP A 14 19.82 17.51 21.21
C ASP A 14 21.25 17.74 21.73
N LEU A 15 22.26 17.50 20.89
CA LEU A 15 23.66 17.72 21.24
C LEU A 15 24.21 18.93 20.47
N PRO A 16 25.11 19.72 21.07
CA PRO A 16 25.74 20.88 20.41
C PRO A 16 26.61 20.42 19.23
N ASN A 17 26.49 21.09 18.08
CA ASN A 17 27.34 20.88 16.90
C ASN A 17 27.16 22.05 15.90
N PRO A 18 28.03 22.20 14.89
CA PRO A 18 27.67 22.91 13.68
C PRO A 18 26.44 22.26 13.04
N ILE A 19 25.40 23.06 12.86
CA ILE A 19 24.14 22.66 12.23
C ILE A 19 24.05 23.22 10.80
N ASN A 20 23.28 22.54 9.95
CA ASN A 20 22.85 23.10 8.67
C ASN A 20 21.73 24.13 8.87
N ASP A 21 21.29 24.73 7.76
CA ASP A 21 20.14 25.64 7.65
C ASP A 21 18.83 25.05 8.18
N LYS A 22 18.70 23.71 8.17
CA LYS A 22 17.56 22.98 8.72
C LYS A 22 17.70 22.63 10.21
N GLY A 23 18.79 22.98 10.90
CA GLY A 23 18.98 22.71 12.34
C GLY A 23 19.54 21.32 12.69
N TYR A 24 20.09 20.58 11.73
CA TYR A 24 20.64 19.24 11.94
C TYR A 24 22.17 19.21 11.81
N CYS A 25 22.84 18.40 12.63
CA CYS A 25 24.28 18.14 12.51
C CYS A 25 24.59 17.17 11.36
N ALA A 26 25.85 17.04 10.98
CA ALA A 26 26.28 16.19 9.86
C ALA A 26 25.86 14.71 9.98
N VAL A 27 25.71 14.16 11.20
CA VAL A 27 25.23 12.79 11.43
C VAL A 27 23.72 12.68 11.22
N CYS A 28 22.95 13.67 11.69
CA CYS A 28 21.48 13.61 11.66
C CYS A 28 20.90 14.10 10.32
N ALA A 29 21.55 15.07 9.66
CA ALA A 29 21.04 15.77 8.49
C ALA A 29 20.68 14.84 7.31
N PRO A 30 21.49 13.83 6.95
CA PRO A 30 21.13 12.92 5.86
C PRO A 30 19.80 12.20 6.10
N TYR A 31 19.47 11.95 7.38
CA TYR A 31 18.30 11.18 7.79
C TYR A 31 17.17 12.08 8.32
N SER A 32 17.28 13.42 8.20
CA SER A 32 16.32 14.39 8.74
C SER A 32 14.91 14.15 8.22
N ASP A 33 14.79 13.76 6.95
CA ASP A 33 13.52 13.65 6.24
C ASP A 33 13.03 12.20 6.12
N ARG A 34 13.76 11.24 6.71
CA ARG A 34 13.35 9.83 6.77
C ARG A 34 12.34 9.61 7.88
N GLU A 35 11.26 8.89 7.58
CA GLU A 35 10.12 8.66 8.50
C GLU A 35 9.46 9.97 8.98
N LYS A 36 9.63 11.08 8.23
CA LYS A 36 8.75 12.24 8.38
C LYS A 36 7.47 11.94 7.62
N TYR A 37 6.38 11.90 8.35
CA TYR A 37 5.03 11.80 7.82
C TYR A 37 4.43 13.20 7.89
N GLU A 38 4.09 13.76 6.74
CA GLU A 38 3.53 15.10 6.64
C GLU A 38 2.02 14.98 6.60
N LEU A 39 1.33 15.69 7.50
CA LEU A 39 -0.13 15.73 7.52
C LEU A 39 -0.69 16.24 6.18
N GLU A 40 0.07 17.08 5.49
CA GLU A 40 -0.24 17.63 4.17
C GLU A 40 -0.36 16.55 3.09
N ASN A 41 0.35 15.42 3.23
CA ASN A 41 0.31 14.32 2.27
C ASN A 41 -0.87 13.36 2.51
N LEU A 42 -1.50 13.41 3.69
CA LEU A 42 -2.74 12.66 3.92
C LEU A 42 -3.86 13.18 3.03
N THR A 43 -4.69 12.27 2.50
CA THR A 43 -5.96 12.64 1.88
C THR A 43 -6.85 13.33 2.91
N SER A 44 -7.79 14.17 2.45
CA SER A 44 -8.62 14.98 3.34
C SER A 44 -9.36 14.13 4.38
N TRP A 45 -9.92 13.00 3.95
CA TRP A 45 -10.65 12.09 4.84
C TRP A 45 -9.74 11.38 5.85
N ALA A 46 -8.52 10.99 5.43
CA ALA A 46 -7.57 10.33 6.33
C ALA A 46 -7.03 11.31 7.36
N ARG A 47 -6.77 12.55 6.95
CA ARG A 47 -6.37 13.65 7.84
C ARG A 47 -7.43 13.95 8.88
N GLU A 48 -8.69 14.11 8.45
CA GLU A 48 -9.83 14.35 9.34
C GLU A 48 -9.94 13.23 10.39
N MET A 49 -9.94 11.97 9.95
CA MET A 49 -10.04 10.84 10.86
C MET A 49 -8.85 10.74 11.83
N ILE A 50 -7.63 11.00 11.36
CA ILE A 50 -6.45 11.00 12.22
C ILE A 50 -6.52 12.15 13.23
N LEU A 51 -6.89 13.37 12.83
CA LEU A 51 -6.86 14.55 13.70
C LEU A 51 -8.06 14.65 14.65
N GLU A 52 -9.25 14.26 14.20
CA GLU A 52 -10.52 14.55 14.89
C GLU A 52 -11.12 13.30 15.53
N GLU A 53 -10.95 12.11 14.93
CA GLU A 53 -11.61 10.87 15.34
C GLU A 53 -10.63 9.83 15.90
N ARG A 54 -9.64 10.30 16.68
CA ARG A 54 -8.52 9.49 17.16
C ARG A 54 -8.96 8.30 18.00
N ASP A 55 -9.93 8.48 18.89
CA ASP A 55 -10.34 7.43 19.83
C ASP A 55 -10.83 6.19 19.07
N ILE A 56 -11.41 6.38 17.87
CA ILE A 56 -11.82 5.29 16.98
C ILE A 56 -10.61 4.49 16.47
N LEU A 57 -9.48 5.15 16.17
CA LEU A 57 -8.27 4.49 15.67
C LEU A 57 -7.54 3.65 16.74
N ASP A 58 -7.73 3.98 18.01
CA ASP A 58 -7.15 3.24 19.13
C ASP A 58 -7.96 1.96 19.44
N ASP A 59 -9.26 1.92 19.09
CA ASP A 59 -10.20 0.84 19.41
C ASP A 59 -10.46 -0.15 18.25
N ILE A 60 -10.01 0.15 17.03
CA ILE A 60 -10.30 -0.65 15.82
C ILE A 60 -9.13 -1.55 15.41
N GLU A 61 -9.46 -2.80 15.07
CA GLU A 61 -8.51 -3.74 14.49
C GLU A 61 -8.19 -3.38 13.02
N PRO A 62 -6.94 -3.61 12.55
CA PRO A 62 -6.59 -3.42 11.15
C PRO A 62 -7.47 -4.28 10.23
N ILE A 63 -8.00 -3.68 9.17
CA ILE A 63 -8.75 -4.41 8.13
C ILE A 63 -7.79 -4.63 6.96
N ARG A 64 -7.50 -5.89 6.62
CA ARG A 64 -6.61 -6.21 5.50
C ARG A 64 -7.29 -5.97 4.15
N PRO A 65 -6.55 -5.55 3.10
CA PRO A 65 -7.10 -5.36 1.77
C PRO A 65 -7.64 -6.68 1.18
N PRO A 66 -8.92 -6.75 0.76
CA PRO A 66 -9.50 -7.93 0.16
C PRO A 66 -8.92 -8.26 -1.22
N ASN A 67 -8.67 -9.53 -1.49
CA ASN A 67 -8.13 -10.01 -2.77
C ASN A 67 -9.19 -10.55 -3.72
N ASN A 68 -10.40 -10.82 -3.22
CA ASN A 68 -11.51 -11.40 -3.96
C ASN A 68 -12.86 -11.02 -3.32
N ASP A 69 -13.96 -11.39 -3.98
CA ASP A 69 -15.31 -11.07 -3.52
C ASP A 69 -15.69 -11.72 -2.19
N LEU A 70 -15.13 -12.89 -1.85
CA LEU A 70 -15.40 -13.56 -0.58
C LEU A 70 -14.80 -12.76 0.58
N GLU A 71 -13.55 -12.31 0.45
CA GLU A 71 -12.90 -11.43 1.43
C GLU A 71 -13.62 -10.07 1.53
N TRP A 72 -14.17 -9.56 0.42
CA TRP A 72 -15.02 -8.36 0.46
C TRP A 72 -16.32 -8.56 1.23
N LEU A 73 -16.97 -9.71 1.05
CA LEU A 73 -18.17 -10.06 1.82
C LEU A 73 -17.86 -10.05 3.32
N GLU A 74 -16.76 -10.68 3.73
CA GLU A 74 -16.31 -10.71 5.13
C GLU A 74 -16.09 -9.30 5.69
N VAL A 75 -15.34 -8.44 4.99
CA VAL A 75 -15.10 -7.06 5.42
C VAL A 75 -16.41 -6.28 5.52
N ILE A 76 -17.30 -6.39 4.52
CA ILE A 76 -18.58 -5.68 4.53
C ILE A 76 -19.43 -6.13 5.72
N GLN A 77 -19.50 -7.44 6.02
CA GLN A 77 -20.25 -7.96 7.14
C GLN A 77 -19.71 -7.53 8.51
N GLN A 78 -18.40 -7.27 8.62
CA GLN A 78 -17.80 -6.75 9.86
C GLN A 78 -18.18 -5.30 10.15
N ILE A 79 -18.45 -4.50 9.12
CA ILE A 79 -18.67 -3.05 9.27
C ILE A 79 -20.14 -2.63 9.21
N ILE A 80 -21.01 -3.38 8.53
CA ILE A 80 -22.44 -3.05 8.46
C ILE A 80 -23.22 -3.60 9.66
N PRO A 81 -24.34 -2.98 10.05
CA PRO A 81 -25.21 -3.53 11.09
C PRO A 81 -25.73 -4.93 10.73
N PRO A 82 -25.84 -5.85 11.72
CA PRO A 82 -26.37 -7.18 11.49
C PRO A 82 -27.84 -7.12 11.03
N GLY A 83 -28.21 -8.00 10.09
CA GLY A 83 -29.59 -8.12 9.62
C GLY A 83 -30.02 -7.12 8.55
N TYR A 84 -29.07 -6.49 7.83
CA TYR A 84 -29.41 -5.65 6.68
C TYR A 84 -30.12 -6.47 5.58
N PRO A 85 -31.38 -6.12 5.23
CA PRO A 85 -32.13 -6.84 4.22
C PRO A 85 -31.68 -6.42 2.81
N MET A 86 -31.42 -7.41 1.96
CA MET A 86 -31.18 -7.26 0.53
C MET A 86 -32.46 -7.50 -0.26
N GLY A 87 -32.78 -6.54 -1.14
CA GLY A 87 -33.91 -6.62 -2.05
C GLY A 87 -35.29 -6.62 -1.36
N HIS A 88 -36.33 -6.93 -2.13
CA HIS A 88 -37.70 -7.01 -1.63
C HIS A 88 -37.96 -8.27 -0.78
N HIS A 89 -37.12 -9.30 -0.91
CA HIS A 89 -37.25 -10.56 -0.16
C HIS A 89 -36.58 -10.52 1.22
N GLY A 90 -35.83 -9.46 1.53
CA GLY A 90 -35.19 -9.30 2.84
C GLY A 90 -34.12 -10.35 3.14
N LEU A 91 -33.46 -10.89 2.11
CA LEU A 91 -32.37 -11.85 2.29
C LEU A 91 -31.19 -11.18 2.99
N SER A 92 -30.45 -11.91 3.82
CA SER A 92 -29.18 -11.40 4.33
C SER A 92 -28.15 -11.33 3.19
N LEU A 93 -27.12 -10.49 3.36
CA LEU A 93 -26.12 -10.23 2.32
C LEU A 93 -25.38 -11.50 1.88
N ASP A 94 -24.99 -12.36 2.81
CA ASP A 94 -24.36 -13.66 2.54
C ASP A 94 -25.27 -14.58 1.74
N VAL A 95 -26.56 -14.67 2.12
CA VAL A 95 -27.52 -15.53 1.43
C VAL A 95 -27.75 -15.03 0.00
N ALA A 96 -27.89 -13.71 -0.18
CA ALA A 96 -28.03 -13.11 -1.51
C ALA A 96 -26.77 -13.30 -2.37
N TYR A 97 -25.58 -13.13 -1.78
CA TYR A 97 -24.31 -13.33 -2.46
C TYR A 97 -24.12 -14.80 -2.87
N GLU A 98 -24.40 -15.76 -1.99
CA GLU A 98 -24.32 -17.18 -2.29
C GLU A 98 -25.35 -17.61 -3.35
N ALA A 99 -26.56 -17.05 -3.35
CA ALA A 99 -27.54 -17.30 -4.40
C ALA A 99 -27.01 -16.87 -5.79
N VAL A 100 -26.37 -15.70 -5.87
CA VAL A 100 -25.75 -15.21 -7.11
C VAL A 100 -24.56 -16.07 -7.52
N ARG A 101 -23.67 -16.35 -6.57
CA ARG A 101 -22.43 -17.11 -6.82
C ARG A 101 -22.70 -18.53 -7.32
N ASN A 102 -23.75 -19.17 -6.81
CA ASN A 102 -24.11 -20.53 -7.19
C ASN A 102 -24.99 -20.61 -8.45
N TYR A 103 -25.38 -19.46 -9.02
CA TYR A 103 -26.14 -19.40 -10.26
C TYR A 103 -25.20 -19.50 -11.48
N PRO A 104 -25.58 -20.23 -12.55
CA PRO A 104 -24.76 -20.33 -13.76
C PRO A 104 -24.44 -18.97 -14.38
N ASN A 105 -23.23 -18.82 -14.94
CA ASN A 105 -22.88 -17.61 -15.68
C ASN A 105 -23.83 -17.39 -16.85
N ILE A 106 -24.22 -16.13 -17.06
CA ILE A 106 -25.10 -15.74 -18.17
C ILE A 106 -24.26 -15.13 -19.28
N LYS A 107 -24.43 -15.67 -20.50
CA LYS A 107 -23.90 -15.06 -21.72
C LYS A 107 -25.05 -14.51 -22.54
N ILE A 108 -25.04 -13.20 -22.76
CA ILE A 108 -25.99 -12.52 -23.64
C ILE A 108 -25.55 -12.75 -25.10
N LEU A 109 -26.47 -13.25 -25.92
CA LEU A 109 -26.18 -13.65 -27.30
C LEU A 109 -26.77 -12.68 -28.31
N ARG A 110 -27.95 -12.13 -28.02
CA ARG A 110 -28.67 -11.20 -28.89
C ARG A 110 -29.58 -10.29 -28.08
N ILE A 111 -29.78 -9.08 -28.58
CA ILE A 111 -30.75 -8.13 -28.03
C ILE A 111 -31.60 -7.61 -29.19
N ASP A 112 -32.89 -7.96 -29.18
CA ASP A 112 -33.86 -7.42 -30.13
C ASP A 112 -34.49 -6.17 -29.51
N ARG A 113 -34.52 -5.06 -30.25
CA ARG A 113 -34.91 -3.73 -29.76
C ARG A 113 -36.21 -3.27 -30.43
N ASN A 114 -37.15 -2.78 -29.62
CA ASN A 114 -38.41 -2.17 -30.02
C ASN A 114 -38.50 -0.75 -29.42
N GLU A 115 -39.38 0.13 -29.92
CA GLU A 115 -39.42 1.55 -29.49
C GLU A 115 -39.47 1.75 -27.95
N ASN A 116 -40.19 0.90 -27.22
CA ASN A 116 -40.38 1.01 -25.77
C ASN A 116 -39.77 -0.15 -24.96
N GLY A 117 -38.88 -0.94 -25.54
CA GLY A 117 -38.38 -2.15 -24.87
C GLY A 117 -37.67 -3.13 -25.79
N GLY A 118 -37.68 -4.41 -25.43
CA GLY A 118 -37.09 -5.44 -26.28
C GLY A 118 -36.97 -6.78 -25.58
N THR A 119 -36.23 -7.67 -26.22
CA THR A 119 -36.00 -9.04 -25.74
C THR A 119 -34.51 -9.33 -25.73
N ILE A 120 -34.00 -9.81 -24.60
CA ILE A 120 -32.64 -10.30 -24.43
C ILE A 120 -32.66 -11.82 -24.58
N PHE A 121 -31.84 -12.33 -25.48
CA PHE A 121 -31.60 -13.75 -25.67
C PHE A 121 -30.29 -14.13 -25.00
N TYR A 122 -30.34 -15.10 -24.09
CA TYR A 122 -29.19 -15.50 -23.29
C TYR A 122 -29.08 -17.01 -23.12
N THR A 123 -27.88 -17.48 -22.77
CA THR A 123 -27.61 -18.87 -22.38
C THR A 123 -26.91 -18.93 -21.02
N THR A 124 -27.13 -20.04 -20.32
CA THR A 124 -26.43 -20.44 -19.10
C THR A 124 -25.49 -21.63 -19.34
N GLU A 125 -25.42 -22.13 -20.57
CA GLU A 125 -24.58 -23.26 -20.97
C GLU A 125 -23.18 -22.79 -21.34
N ASP A 126 -22.17 -23.57 -20.97
CA ASP A 126 -20.77 -23.34 -21.36
C ASP A 126 -20.59 -23.71 -22.84
N PRO A 127 -20.21 -22.77 -23.72
CA PRO A 127 -20.02 -23.07 -25.15
C PRO A 127 -18.89 -24.08 -25.42
N ASP A 128 -18.03 -24.37 -24.45
CA ASP A 128 -16.92 -25.33 -24.56
C ASP A 128 -17.30 -26.76 -24.12
N ALA A 129 -18.56 -26.99 -23.72
CA ALA A 129 -19.09 -28.34 -23.55
C ALA A 129 -19.22 -29.00 -24.94
N ASP A 130 -18.31 -29.92 -25.26
CA ASP A 130 -18.28 -30.73 -26.48
C ASP A 130 -19.66 -31.33 -26.81
N GLU A 131 -20.50 -30.67 -27.61
CA GLU A 131 -21.69 -31.30 -28.18
C GLU A 131 -21.96 -30.88 -29.63
N ASP A 132 -21.79 -31.87 -30.51
CA ASP A 132 -22.33 -31.92 -31.85
C ASP A 132 -23.82 -31.52 -31.89
N TYR A 133 -24.14 -30.47 -32.64
CA TYR A 133 -25.43 -30.28 -33.32
C TYR A 133 -26.73 -30.33 -32.48
N LEU A 134 -26.73 -29.88 -31.22
CA LEU A 134 -27.99 -29.55 -30.54
C LEU A 134 -28.41 -28.10 -30.82
N LEU A 135 -29.70 -27.92 -31.13
CA LEU A 135 -30.34 -26.61 -31.26
C LEU A 135 -30.16 -25.84 -29.94
N GLN A 136 -29.28 -24.83 -29.96
CA GLN A 136 -28.98 -23.98 -28.81
C GLN A 136 -30.29 -23.40 -28.28
N LYS A 137 -30.73 -23.85 -27.11
CA LYS A 137 -32.01 -23.46 -26.51
C LYS A 137 -31.81 -22.12 -25.83
N PHE A 138 -32.19 -21.04 -26.50
CA PHE A 138 -32.08 -19.70 -25.94
C PHE A 138 -33.16 -19.47 -24.89
N ASN A 139 -32.77 -18.85 -23.78
CA ASN A 139 -33.70 -18.25 -22.85
C ASN A 139 -34.00 -16.81 -23.30
N GLU A 140 -35.23 -16.37 -23.06
CA GLU A 140 -35.70 -15.05 -23.44
C GLU A 140 -36.05 -14.24 -22.19
N TRP A 141 -35.64 -12.98 -22.14
CA TRP A 141 -36.03 -12.05 -21.09
C TRP A 141 -36.52 -10.73 -21.70
N ASN A 142 -37.76 -10.38 -21.41
CA ASN A 142 -38.41 -9.19 -21.97
C ASN A 142 -38.21 -7.98 -21.05
N TYR A 143 -37.83 -6.85 -21.64
CA TYR A 143 -37.63 -5.59 -20.92
C TYR A 143 -38.47 -4.45 -21.48
N GLN A 144 -38.77 -3.50 -20.61
CA GLN A 144 -39.42 -2.25 -20.96
C GLN A 144 -38.52 -1.09 -20.60
N LEU A 145 -38.43 -0.10 -21.48
CA LEU A 145 -37.73 1.14 -21.20
C LEU A 145 -38.67 2.07 -20.43
N LEU A 146 -38.22 2.55 -19.28
CA LEU A 146 -38.89 3.66 -18.59
C LEU A 146 -38.60 4.95 -19.34
N GLU A 147 -39.66 5.66 -19.75
CA GLU A 147 -39.56 6.90 -20.54
C GLU A 147 -38.49 7.86 -19.98
N GLY A 148 -37.53 8.21 -20.83
CA GLY A 148 -36.49 9.20 -20.54
C GLY A 148 -35.40 8.80 -19.54
N LYS A 149 -35.41 7.57 -19.00
CA LYS A 149 -34.43 7.14 -17.98
C LYS A 149 -33.37 6.17 -18.46
N HIS A 150 -33.69 5.30 -19.42
CA HIS A 150 -32.79 4.23 -19.86
C HIS A 150 -32.75 4.13 -21.38
N GLY A 151 -31.54 4.02 -21.94
CA GLY A 151 -31.34 3.59 -23.32
C GLY A 151 -31.40 2.08 -23.43
N HIS A 152 -31.47 1.56 -24.66
CA HIS A 152 -31.38 0.11 -24.88
C HIS A 152 -30.04 -0.45 -24.36
N PRO A 153 -30.05 -1.66 -23.78
CA PRO A 153 -28.83 -2.35 -23.38
C PRO A 153 -27.89 -2.60 -24.56
N SER A 154 -26.58 -2.62 -24.24
CA SER A 154 -25.53 -3.07 -25.15
C SER A 154 -25.26 -4.55 -24.97
N LEU A 155 -24.82 -5.22 -26.04
CA LEU A 155 -24.38 -6.61 -25.97
C LEU A 155 -23.12 -6.77 -25.10
N ASP A 156 -22.25 -5.75 -25.12
CA ASP A 156 -20.97 -5.73 -24.41
C ASP A 156 -21.07 -5.22 -22.96
N ASP A 157 -22.27 -5.14 -22.39
CA ASP A 157 -22.45 -4.69 -21.01
C ASP A 157 -22.33 -5.87 -20.04
N ASP A 158 -21.10 -6.17 -19.58
CA ASP A 158 -20.84 -7.26 -18.63
C ASP A 158 -21.69 -7.16 -17.35
N ARG A 159 -22.05 -5.93 -16.94
CA ARG A 159 -22.92 -5.70 -15.77
C ARG A 159 -24.37 -6.11 -16.01
N LEU A 160 -24.80 -6.20 -17.26
CA LEU A 160 -26.15 -6.67 -17.57
C LEU A 160 -26.27 -8.16 -17.30
N SER A 161 -25.26 -8.95 -17.67
CA SER A 161 -25.21 -10.37 -17.35
C SER A 161 -25.24 -10.60 -15.84
N GLU A 162 -24.43 -9.86 -15.06
CA GLU A 162 -24.47 -9.93 -13.60
C GLU A 162 -25.84 -9.52 -13.01
N ALA A 163 -26.45 -8.43 -13.51
CA ALA A 163 -27.77 -8.01 -13.05
C ALA A 163 -28.88 -9.03 -13.37
N MET A 164 -28.76 -9.74 -14.51
CA MET A 164 -29.66 -10.85 -14.83
C MET A 164 -29.44 -12.04 -13.89
N ILE A 165 -28.21 -12.35 -13.52
CA ILE A 165 -27.91 -13.39 -12.52
C ILE A 165 -28.53 -13.02 -11.17
N GLU A 166 -28.36 -11.78 -10.71
CA GLU A 166 -28.98 -11.29 -9.47
C GLU A 166 -30.51 -11.43 -9.48
N ASN A 167 -31.15 -11.20 -10.63
CA ASN A 167 -32.59 -11.34 -10.78
C ASN A 167 -33.05 -12.80 -10.84
N LEU A 168 -32.43 -13.62 -11.69
CA LEU A 168 -32.84 -14.99 -11.95
C LEU A 168 -32.49 -15.96 -10.81
N SER A 169 -31.44 -15.66 -10.03
CA SER A 169 -31.13 -16.39 -8.80
C SER A 169 -32.15 -16.15 -7.68
N GLY A 170 -33.05 -15.17 -7.83
CA GLY A 170 -33.97 -14.75 -6.77
C GLY A 170 -33.31 -13.93 -5.66
N ALA A 171 -32.02 -13.59 -5.81
CA ALA A 171 -31.31 -12.74 -4.85
C ALA A 171 -31.92 -11.33 -4.79
N LEU A 172 -32.34 -10.79 -5.94
CA LEU A 172 -32.95 -9.46 -6.05
C LEU A 172 -34.08 -9.44 -7.10
N ASP A 173 -35.28 -8.99 -6.71
CA ASP A 173 -36.41 -8.83 -7.64
C ASP A 173 -36.38 -7.50 -8.43
N SER A 174 -35.18 -7.02 -8.79
CA SER A 174 -35.03 -5.76 -9.52
C SER A 174 -34.84 -5.97 -11.01
N ASP A 175 -35.50 -5.14 -11.81
CA ASP A 175 -35.26 -5.05 -13.26
C ASP A 175 -33.74 -4.91 -13.56
N PRO A 176 -33.13 -5.86 -14.29
CA PRO A 176 -31.70 -5.89 -14.60
C PRO A 176 -31.14 -4.59 -15.20
N LEU A 177 -31.90 -3.89 -16.06
CA LEU A 177 -31.45 -2.64 -16.69
C LEU A 177 -31.35 -1.51 -15.68
N THR A 178 -32.43 -1.31 -14.92
CA THR A 178 -32.51 -0.34 -13.84
C THR A 178 -31.44 -0.63 -12.78
N ARG A 179 -31.25 -1.91 -12.47
CA ARG A 179 -30.28 -2.41 -11.50
C ARG A 179 -28.84 -2.10 -11.91
N SER A 180 -28.43 -2.50 -13.11
CA SER A 180 -27.09 -2.22 -13.66
C SER A 180 -26.77 -0.72 -13.67
N SER A 181 -27.71 0.09 -14.17
CA SER A 181 -27.57 1.55 -14.20
C SER A 181 -27.40 2.15 -12.79
N LYS A 182 -28.22 1.72 -11.84
CA LYS A 182 -28.19 2.21 -10.45
C LYS A 182 -26.87 1.88 -9.75
N VAL A 183 -26.40 0.63 -9.86
CA VAL A 183 -25.11 0.23 -9.26
C VAL A 183 -23.96 1.01 -9.87
N ARG A 184 -23.94 1.15 -11.20
CA ARG A 184 -22.91 1.93 -11.91
C ARG A 184 -22.85 3.37 -11.40
N ALA A 185 -24.01 4.02 -11.23
CA ALA A 185 -24.08 5.39 -10.74
C ALA A 185 -23.59 5.52 -9.28
N ILE A 186 -24.00 4.61 -8.40
CA ILE A 186 -23.55 4.56 -7.00
C ILE A 186 -22.04 4.36 -6.95
N TRP A 187 -21.53 3.36 -7.67
CA TRP A 187 -20.13 2.99 -7.66
C TRP A 187 -19.22 4.09 -8.20
N LYS A 188 -19.62 4.72 -9.31
CA LYS A 188 -18.90 5.87 -9.87
C LYS A 188 -18.77 7.00 -8.83
N ARG A 189 -19.89 7.38 -8.20
CA ARG A 189 -19.90 8.45 -7.20
C ARG A 189 -19.06 8.10 -5.96
N ALA A 190 -19.15 6.85 -5.49
CA ALA A 190 -18.39 6.40 -4.32
C ALA A 190 -16.86 6.50 -4.55
N LEU A 191 -16.39 6.14 -5.75
CA LEU A 191 -14.97 6.14 -6.08
C LEU A 191 -14.38 7.51 -6.44
N GLU A 192 -15.20 8.51 -6.76
CA GLU A 192 -14.74 9.89 -7.06
C GLU A 192 -13.94 10.52 -5.91
N SER A 193 -14.12 10.03 -4.68
CA SER A 193 -13.47 10.54 -3.47
C SER A 193 -12.12 9.89 -3.13
N TYR A 194 -11.61 8.97 -3.95
CA TYR A 194 -10.41 8.17 -3.66
C TYR A 194 -10.41 7.54 -2.25
N PRO A 195 -11.46 6.75 -1.91
CA PRO A 195 -11.73 6.32 -0.53
C PRO A 195 -10.69 5.33 0.04
N PHE A 196 -9.80 4.79 -0.81
CA PHE A 196 -8.78 3.81 -0.42
C PHE A 196 -7.36 4.37 -0.45
N VAL A 197 -7.19 5.67 -0.74
CA VAL A 197 -5.89 6.34 -0.70
C VAL A 197 -5.75 7.07 0.64
N VAL A 198 -4.76 6.69 1.44
CA VAL A 198 -4.54 7.25 2.78
C VAL A 198 -3.53 8.39 2.73
N ASP A 199 -2.39 8.14 2.08
CA ASP A 199 -1.29 9.12 1.91
C ASP A 199 -0.93 9.19 0.43
N THR A 200 -0.91 10.39 -0.14
CA THR A 200 -0.59 10.59 -1.55
C THR A 200 0.90 10.47 -1.87
N GLY A 201 1.75 10.41 -0.85
CA GLY A 201 3.21 10.41 -0.98
C GLY A 201 3.69 11.74 -1.55
N GLY A 202 4.50 12.49 -0.79
CA GLY A 202 5.22 13.63 -1.39
C GLY A 202 6.19 13.17 -2.50
N ASP A 203 6.94 14.09 -3.10
CA ASP A 203 7.83 13.86 -4.28
C ASP A 203 8.86 12.71 -4.16
N THR A 204 9.00 12.09 -3.00
CA THR A 204 9.97 11.02 -2.72
C THR A 204 9.40 9.79 -2.01
N GLN A 205 8.10 9.75 -1.71
CA GLN A 205 7.43 8.62 -1.05
C GLN A 205 6.36 7.99 -1.95
N TRP A 206 6.11 6.70 -1.75
CA TRP A 206 5.08 5.98 -2.49
C TRP A 206 3.70 6.33 -1.94
N VAL A 207 2.71 6.42 -2.83
CA VAL A 207 1.29 6.53 -2.45
C VAL A 207 0.95 5.35 -1.54
N LYS A 208 0.47 5.63 -0.34
CA LYS A 208 -0.02 4.59 0.57
C LYS A 208 -1.50 4.37 0.33
N CYS A 209 -1.76 3.30 -0.40
CA CYS A 209 -3.11 2.87 -0.74
C CYS A 209 -3.44 1.56 -0.03
N TRP A 210 -4.68 1.48 0.41
CA TRP A 210 -5.32 0.23 0.81
C TRP A 210 -5.86 -0.46 -0.45
N THR A 211 -4.95 -0.95 -1.29
CA THR A 211 -5.30 -1.55 -2.57
C THR A 211 -5.20 -3.06 -2.53
N GLY A 212 -6.37 -3.71 -2.51
CA GLY A 212 -6.59 -5.06 -3.01
C GLY A 212 -7.36 -5.04 -4.34
N THR A 213 -7.96 -6.16 -4.74
CA THR A 213 -8.81 -6.21 -5.94
C THR A 213 -10.19 -5.66 -5.60
N LEU A 214 -10.72 -4.66 -6.32
CA LEU A 214 -12.10 -4.17 -6.11
C LEU A 214 -13.13 -5.30 -6.31
N PRO A 215 -14.28 -5.26 -5.60
CA PRO A 215 -15.28 -6.32 -5.72
C PRO A 215 -15.83 -6.35 -7.14
N LYS A 216 -15.91 -7.56 -7.71
CA LYS A 216 -16.48 -7.79 -9.04
C LYS A 216 -17.99 -7.84 -8.98
N SER A 217 -18.53 -8.61 -8.02
CA SER A 217 -19.97 -8.74 -7.77
C SER A 217 -20.67 -7.40 -7.60
N MET A 218 -21.69 -7.17 -8.43
CA MET A 218 -22.57 -6.01 -8.34
C MET A 218 -23.27 -5.83 -6.98
N ILE A 219 -23.62 -6.93 -6.29
CA ILE A 219 -24.21 -6.88 -4.94
C ILE A 219 -23.22 -6.21 -3.99
N LEU A 220 -21.97 -6.67 -3.98
CA LEU A 220 -20.92 -6.14 -3.12
C LEU A 220 -20.54 -4.70 -3.49
N GLN A 221 -20.43 -4.39 -4.78
CA GLN A 221 -20.22 -3.01 -5.25
C GLN A 221 -21.32 -2.05 -4.77
N GLN A 222 -22.59 -2.49 -4.81
CA GLN A 222 -23.68 -1.67 -4.31
C GLN A 222 -23.52 -1.41 -2.81
N VAL A 223 -23.35 -2.45 -2.01
CA VAL A 223 -23.34 -2.33 -0.55
C VAL A 223 -22.13 -1.50 -0.10
N LEU A 224 -20.94 -1.78 -0.66
CA LEU A 224 -19.75 -0.97 -0.41
C LEU A 224 -19.95 0.47 -0.85
N GLY A 225 -20.52 0.71 -2.03
CA GLY A 225 -20.85 2.06 -2.49
C GLY A 225 -21.85 2.78 -1.58
N GLN A 226 -22.81 2.06 -0.99
CA GLN A 226 -23.74 2.60 0.00
C GLN A 226 -23.05 2.93 1.33
N VAL A 227 -22.07 2.13 1.77
CA VAL A 227 -21.21 2.46 2.94
C VAL A 227 -20.40 3.72 2.66
N LEU A 228 -19.74 3.79 1.50
CA LEU A 228 -18.90 4.93 1.09
C LEU A 228 -19.69 6.23 0.90
N LEU A 229 -21.00 6.14 0.63
CA LEU A 229 -21.92 7.27 0.51
C LEU A 229 -22.75 7.51 1.79
N GLU A 230 -22.37 6.89 2.92
CA GLU A 230 -22.99 7.08 4.24
C GLU A 230 -24.49 6.72 4.31
N HIS A 231 -24.99 5.86 3.41
CA HIS A 231 -26.39 5.44 3.43
C HIS A 231 -26.75 4.58 4.66
N PHE A 232 -25.74 4.01 5.33
CA PHE A 232 -25.89 3.25 6.57
C PHE A 232 -25.60 4.08 7.82
N GLY A 233 -25.46 5.41 7.68
CA GLY A 233 -24.90 6.27 8.71
C GLY A 233 -23.38 6.31 8.68
N GLN A 234 -22.81 7.06 9.61
CA GLN A 234 -21.36 7.33 9.65
C GLN A 234 -20.55 6.17 10.21
N GLU A 235 -21.09 5.40 11.17
CA GLU A 235 -20.33 4.37 11.88
C GLU A 235 -19.72 3.30 10.96
N PRO A 236 -20.43 2.70 9.98
CA PRO A 236 -19.81 1.73 9.06
C PRO A 236 -18.69 2.33 8.22
N LEU A 237 -18.85 3.58 7.77
CA LEU A 237 -17.82 4.28 7.01
C LEU A 237 -16.60 4.57 7.88
N TRP A 238 -16.81 5.01 9.11
CA TRP A 238 -15.73 5.25 10.07
C TRP A 238 -14.97 3.98 10.40
N ARG A 239 -15.67 2.87 10.65
CA ARG A 239 -15.02 1.57 10.90
C ARG A 239 -14.14 1.14 9.72
N LEU A 240 -14.65 1.28 8.49
CA LEU A 240 -13.88 0.99 7.28
C LEU A 240 -12.66 1.90 7.16
N LYS A 241 -12.84 3.22 7.25
CA LYS A 241 -11.74 4.20 7.14
C LYS A 241 -10.67 4.01 8.22
N ALA A 242 -11.08 3.75 9.46
CA ALA A 242 -10.18 3.51 10.58
C ALA A 242 -9.37 2.21 10.38
N GLY A 243 -10.05 1.11 10.03
CA GLY A 243 -9.40 -0.15 9.73
C GLY A 243 -8.41 -0.04 8.56
N ILE A 244 -8.76 0.72 7.53
CA ILE A 244 -7.88 1.09 6.41
C ILE A 244 -6.63 1.84 6.92
N ILE A 245 -6.81 2.88 7.74
CA ILE A 245 -5.70 3.69 8.26
C ILE A 245 -4.76 2.82 9.09
N VAL A 246 -5.29 2.05 10.04
CA VAL A 246 -4.50 1.22 10.96
C VAL A 246 -3.69 0.16 10.20
N GLU A 247 -4.24 -0.40 9.12
CA GLU A 247 -3.52 -1.36 8.27
C GLU A 247 -2.46 -0.68 7.39
N THR A 248 -2.77 0.49 6.84
CA THR A 248 -1.97 1.10 5.76
C THR A 248 -0.82 1.96 6.27
N VAL A 249 -1.02 2.64 7.40
CA VAL A 249 -0.08 3.63 7.92
C VAL A 249 0.08 3.51 9.44
N ASP A 250 1.30 3.74 9.93
CA ASP A 250 1.50 4.01 11.36
C ASP A 250 1.07 5.45 11.64
N TRP A 251 -0.25 5.63 11.78
CA TRP A 251 -0.91 6.92 11.88
C TRP A 251 -0.37 7.78 13.03
N ARG A 252 0.16 7.16 14.09
CA ARG A 252 0.80 7.86 15.22
C ARG A 252 2.02 8.66 14.80
N ASN A 253 2.64 8.32 13.66
CA ASN A 253 3.78 9.05 13.14
C ASN A 253 3.42 10.37 12.46
N TYR A 254 2.16 10.59 12.04
CA TYR A 254 1.71 11.87 11.46
C TYR A 254 1.52 12.96 12.51
N PHE A 255 1.48 12.60 13.80
CA PHE A 255 1.43 13.55 14.91
C PHE A 255 2.81 14.06 15.35
N LYS A 256 3.89 13.49 14.81
CA LYS A 256 5.25 13.88 15.18
C LYS A 256 5.53 15.26 14.58
N THR A 257 5.44 16.26 15.45
CA THR A 257 5.91 17.64 15.22
C THR A 257 7.33 17.64 14.65
N GLN A 258 7.77 18.78 14.09
CA GLN A 258 9.09 19.00 13.48
C GLN A 258 10.31 18.55 14.34
N THR A 259 10.10 18.18 15.60
CA THR A 259 11.06 17.58 16.52
C THR A 259 10.98 16.05 16.55
N TRP A 260 12.12 15.38 16.38
CA TRP A 260 12.18 13.92 16.48
C TRP A 260 11.69 13.41 17.86
N PRO A 261 10.98 12.28 17.94
CA PRO A 261 10.53 11.69 19.20
C PRO A 261 11.73 11.24 20.05
N GLU A 262 11.58 11.21 21.38
CA GLU A 262 12.70 10.91 22.30
C GLU A 262 13.44 9.58 22.04
N PRO A 263 12.78 8.44 21.72
CA PRO A 263 13.49 7.21 21.35
C PRO A 263 14.40 7.41 20.14
N ARG A 264 13.92 8.14 19.12
CA ARG A 264 14.72 8.46 17.94
C ARG A 264 15.87 9.40 18.28
N LYS A 265 15.62 10.45 19.06
CA LYS A 265 16.68 11.36 19.52
C LYS A 265 17.77 10.63 20.28
N LYS A 266 17.40 9.76 21.23
CA LYS A 266 18.34 8.91 21.97
C LYS A 266 19.15 8.00 21.04
N SER A 267 18.50 7.34 20.07
CA SER A 267 19.20 6.49 19.10
C SER A 267 20.21 7.28 18.25
N PHE A 268 19.89 8.51 17.85
CA PHE A 268 20.81 9.35 17.09
C PHE A 268 21.89 10.01 17.94
N ARG A 269 21.66 10.22 19.25
CA ARG A 269 22.73 10.54 20.21
C ARG A 269 23.74 9.40 20.27
N TYR A 270 23.26 8.15 20.36
CA TYR A 270 24.10 6.96 20.39
C TYR A 270 24.87 6.78 19.07
N LEU A 271 24.20 6.86 17.92
CA LEU A 271 24.84 6.82 16.61
C LEU A 271 25.93 7.89 16.49
N ARG A 272 25.64 9.12 16.91
CA ARG A 272 26.63 10.21 16.88
C ARG A 272 27.85 9.88 17.74
N GLN A 273 27.66 9.36 18.96
CA GLN A 273 28.77 8.94 19.81
C GLN A 273 29.64 7.88 19.13
N ILE A 274 29.04 6.90 18.45
CA ILE A 274 29.78 5.88 17.69
C ILE A 274 30.59 6.51 16.55
N VAL A 275 29.95 7.37 15.74
CA VAL A 275 30.61 8.00 14.59
C VAL A 275 31.75 8.92 15.04
N GLU A 276 31.57 9.69 16.11
CA GLU A 276 32.60 10.61 16.62
C GLU A 276 33.73 9.91 17.37
N SER A 277 33.49 8.72 17.93
CA SER A 277 34.51 7.94 18.65
C SER A 277 35.32 6.97 17.78
N SER A 278 34.90 6.77 16.52
CA SER A 278 35.52 5.82 15.60
C SER A 278 36.36 6.52 14.53
N LEU A 279 37.61 6.07 14.36
CA LEU A 279 38.45 6.51 13.24
C LEU A 279 38.00 5.90 11.89
N ALA A 280 37.22 4.83 11.93
CA ALA A 280 36.72 4.13 10.75
C ALA A 280 35.45 4.77 10.16
N MET A 281 34.89 5.79 10.81
CA MET A 281 33.61 6.37 10.41
C MET A 281 33.72 7.87 10.21
N ARG A 282 33.03 8.40 9.20
CA ARG A 282 32.92 9.85 8.99
C ARG A 282 31.53 10.25 8.47
N ALA A 283 30.98 11.30 9.05
CA ALA A 283 29.72 11.89 8.59
C ALA A 283 29.96 12.79 7.37
N THR A 284 29.09 12.68 6.37
CA THR A 284 29.11 13.50 5.15
C THR A 284 27.70 14.00 4.83
N PRO A 285 27.53 14.99 3.94
CA PRO A 285 26.20 15.43 3.51
C PRO A 285 25.34 14.32 2.90
N ASN A 286 25.96 13.27 2.33
CA ASN A 286 25.26 12.18 1.67
C ASN A 286 24.93 11.00 2.61
N GLY A 287 25.44 11.00 3.84
CA GLY A 287 25.34 9.86 4.75
C GLY A 287 26.60 9.62 5.57
N ILE A 288 26.71 8.43 6.15
CA ILE A 288 27.88 8.01 6.94
C ILE A 288 28.76 7.12 6.07
N ILE A 289 30.03 7.47 5.92
CA ILE A 289 31.02 6.60 5.29
C ILE A 289 31.68 5.76 6.39
N VAL A 290 31.76 4.45 6.16
CA VAL A 290 32.37 3.46 7.05
C VAL A 290 33.50 2.77 6.30
N GLN A 291 34.70 2.78 6.85
CA GLN A 291 35.83 2.00 6.36
C GLN A 291 35.87 0.66 7.11
N GLY A 292 35.77 -0.44 6.39
CA GLY A 292 35.87 -1.77 6.96
C GLY A 292 37.31 -2.18 7.25
N GLU A 293 37.49 -3.17 8.13
CA GLU A 293 38.77 -3.84 8.41
C GLU A 293 39.43 -4.38 7.13
N SER A 294 38.63 -4.77 6.13
CA SER A 294 39.15 -5.21 4.83
C SER A 294 39.87 -4.10 4.05
N GLY A 295 39.58 -2.83 4.36
CA GLY A 295 39.99 -1.64 3.60
C GLY A 295 38.91 -1.09 2.67
N ALA A 296 37.79 -1.80 2.48
CA ALA A 296 36.64 -1.31 1.72
C ALA A 296 36.00 -0.08 2.39
N GLU A 297 35.42 0.81 1.59
CA GLU A 297 34.62 1.95 2.09
C GLU A 297 33.16 1.77 1.70
N TYR A 298 32.27 1.97 2.66
CA TYR A 298 30.83 1.80 2.53
C TYR A 298 30.11 3.11 2.81
N LEU A 299 29.15 3.50 1.99
CA LEU A 299 28.26 4.63 2.24
C LEU A 299 26.90 4.13 2.72
N LEU A 300 26.58 4.49 3.96
CA LEU A 300 25.24 4.44 4.52
C LEU A 300 24.52 5.73 4.15
N SER A 301 23.81 5.71 3.03
CA SER A 301 23.02 6.85 2.54
C SER A 301 21.65 6.88 3.19
N SER A 302 20.98 8.03 3.18
CA SER A 302 19.56 8.08 3.56
C SER A 302 18.69 7.23 2.63
N THR A 303 19.06 7.10 1.35
CA THR A 303 18.36 6.27 0.36
C THR A 303 18.49 4.77 0.65
N SER A 304 19.46 4.38 1.48
CA SER A 304 19.70 3.01 1.90
C SER A 304 18.62 2.47 2.85
N TYR A 305 17.93 3.36 3.58
CA TYR A 305 16.98 2.98 4.62
C TYR A 305 15.54 3.25 4.15
N ARG A 306 14.81 2.16 3.92
CA ARG A 306 13.38 2.18 3.60
C ARG A 306 12.60 1.76 4.85
N HIS A 307 11.52 2.47 5.17
CA HIS A 307 10.79 2.34 6.43
C HIS A 307 10.18 0.93 6.62
N GLU A 308 9.97 0.19 5.55
CA GLU A 308 9.27 -1.10 5.58
C GLU A 308 10.11 -2.26 5.00
N ASP A 309 11.26 -1.96 4.42
CA ASP A 309 12.14 -2.96 3.82
C ASP A 309 13.05 -3.53 4.92
N PRO A 310 13.03 -4.84 5.19
CA PRO A 310 14.05 -5.46 6.03
C PRO A 310 15.44 -5.35 5.39
N VAL A 311 15.53 -5.03 4.09
CA VAL A 311 16.79 -4.88 3.38
C VAL A 311 17.27 -3.43 3.39
N THR A 312 18.49 -3.24 3.90
CA THR A 312 19.24 -1.98 3.74
C THR A 312 20.22 -2.12 2.59
N LEU A 313 20.19 -1.19 1.64
CA LEU A 313 21.10 -1.14 0.49
C LEU A 313 22.36 -0.34 0.84
N VAL A 314 23.50 -1.00 1.01
CA VAL A 314 24.77 -0.33 1.32
C VAL A 314 25.58 -0.14 0.05
N LEU A 315 26.06 1.09 -0.18
CA LEU A 315 26.86 1.41 -1.35
C LEU A 315 28.34 1.17 -1.06
N ASN A 316 29.00 0.28 -1.80
CA ASN A 316 30.45 0.12 -1.77
C ASN A 316 31.10 1.22 -2.63
N ILE A 317 31.90 2.08 -2.01
CA ILE A 317 32.62 3.16 -2.70
C ILE A 317 33.88 2.55 -3.32
N PRO A 318 34.03 2.52 -4.66
CA PRO A 318 35.25 2.05 -5.27
C PRO A 318 36.39 2.99 -4.90
N GLN A 319 37.30 2.53 -4.04
CA GLN A 319 38.61 3.17 -3.94
C GLN A 319 39.36 2.93 -5.25
N ASN A 320 40.18 3.89 -5.67
CA ASN A 320 41.04 3.83 -6.85
C ASN A 320 41.88 2.54 -6.83
N LEU A 321 41.30 1.45 -7.32
CA LEU A 321 41.95 0.20 -7.60
C LEU A 321 42.87 0.52 -8.76
N ASN A 322 44.16 0.59 -8.43
CA ASN A 322 45.33 0.59 -9.30
C ASN A 322 44.95 0.45 -10.79
N PRO A 323 45.19 1.46 -11.66
CA PRO A 323 44.69 1.53 -13.04
C PRO A 323 45.09 0.34 -13.96
N ASN A 324 45.91 -0.57 -13.46
CA ASN A 324 46.29 -1.82 -14.11
C ASN A 324 45.39 -3.03 -13.79
N ARG A 325 44.43 -2.95 -12.84
CA ARG A 325 43.39 -3.98 -12.66
C ARG A 325 42.19 -3.64 -13.54
N LYS A 326 42.31 -3.91 -14.84
CA LYS A 326 41.18 -3.90 -15.76
C LYS A 326 40.17 -4.97 -15.31
N HIS A 327 38.91 -4.53 -15.19
CA HIS A 327 37.70 -5.32 -14.91
C HIS A 327 37.44 -5.65 -13.43
N LEU A 328 36.94 -4.66 -12.66
CA LEU A 328 35.85 -4.98 -11.74
C LEU A 328 34.55 -4.94 -12.57
N PRO A 329 33.68 -5.96 -12.47
CA PRO A 329 32.34 -5.86 -13.03
C PRO A 329 31.57 -4.73 -12.31
N ASP A 330 30.81 -3.93 -13.07
CA ASP A 330 29.91 -2.83 -12.64
C ASP A 330 28.84 -3.24 -11.59
N ILE A 331 28.92 -4.46 -11.05
CA ILE A 331 27.85 -5.18 -10.37
C ILE A 331 28.04 -5.18 -8.83
N VAL A 332 29.23 -4.88 -8.31
CA VAL A 332 29.51 -4.92 -6.85
C VAL A 332 29.47 -3.51 -6.25
N HIS A 333 28.42 -2.76 -6.55
CA HIS A 333 28.19 -1.43 -5.97
C HIS A 333 27.18 -1.48 -4.82
N ASP A 334 26.23 -2.42 -4.85
CA ASP A 334 25.15 -2.48 -3.87
C ASP A 334 25.24 -3.76 -3.06
N VAL A 335 25.48 -3.63 -1.75
CA VAL A 335 25.44 -4.73 -0.78
C VAL A 335 24.09 -4.70 -0.08
N CYS A 336 23.23 -5.65 -0.42
CA CYS A 336 21.96 -5.85 0.29
C CYS A 336 22.21 -6.54 1.63
N ILE A 337 21.88 -5.87 2.74
CA ILE A 337 21.98 -6.42 4.09
C ILE A 337 20.58 -6.47 4.70
N HIS A 338 20.13 -7.68 5.06
CA HIS A 338 18.89 -7.87 5.79
C HIS A 338 19.11 -7.53 7.27
N SER A 339 18.32 -6.60 7.80
CA SER A 339 18.23 -6.30 9.22
C SER A 339 16.86 -6.74 9.72
N SER A 340 16.83 -7.67 10.67
CA SER A 340 15.60 -8.30 11.19
C SER A 340 14.77 -7.39 12.09
N ASP A 341 15.36 -6.29 12.58
CA ASP A 341 14.78 -5.55 13.71
C ASP A 341 14.16 -4.23 13.24
N LYS A 342 12.96 -4.33 12.64
CA LYS A 342 12.14 -3.17 12.26
C LYS A 342 11.70 -2.34 13.48
N ASP A 343 11.66 -2.97 14.66
CA ASP A 343 11.23 -2.34 15.91
C ASP A 343 12.29 -1.42 16.52
N LEU A 344 13.54 -1.48 16.05
CA LEU A 344 14.61 -0.60 16.53
C LEU A 344 14.46 0.81 15.93
N PRO A 345 14.65 1.88 16.72
CA PRO A 345 14.74 3.24 16.20
C PRO A 345 15.80 3.35 15.09
N LEU A 346 15.54 4.18 14.07
CA LEU A 346 16.41 4.33 12.91
C LEU A 346 17.89 4.57 13.26
N GLY A 347 18.19 5.38 14.28
CA GLY A 347 19.58 5.63 14.70
C GLY A 347 20.31 4.36 15.16
N ASP A 348 19.61 3.47 15.86
CA ASP A 348 20.18 2.21 16.36
C ASP A 348 20.39 1.22 15.19
N ARG A 349 19.44 1.18 14.25
CA ARG A 349 19.59 0.39 13.00
C ARG A 349 20.82 0.81 12.21
N ILE A 350 21.04 2.12 12.04
CA ILE A 350 22.22 2.67 11.38
C ILE A 350 23.49 2.33 12.16
N ALA A 351 23.46 2.46 13.50
CA ALA A 351 24.61 2.20 14.36
C ALA A 351 25.07 0.74 14.29
N VAL A 352 24.13 -0.21 14.40
CA VAL A 352 24.41 -1.65 14.27
C VAL A 352 25.04 -1.96 12.93
N LEU A 353 24.46 -1.41 11.85
CA LEU A 353 24.99 -1.64 10.50
C LEU A 353 26.38 -1.02 10.32
N ALA A 354 26.61 0.20 10.80
CA ALA A 354 27.90 0.86 10.75
C ALA A 354 28.98 0.06 11.50
N LEU A 355 28.67 -0.45 12.69
CA LEU A 355 29.59 -1.28 13.46
C LEU A 355 29.87 -2.62 12.76
N GLY A 356 28.84 -3.24 12.18
CA GLY A 356 28.99 -4.46 11.39
C GLY A 356 29.88 -4.27 10.15
N LEU A 357 29.73 -3.14 9.44
CA LEU A 357 30.57 -2.80 8.29
C LEU A 357 31.99 -2.39 8.67
N ALA A 358 32.17 -1.74 9.83
CA ALA A 358 33.51 -1.47 10.34
C ALA A 358 34.28 -2.78 10.60
N ASN A 359 33.59 -3.84 11.02
CA ASN A 359 34.11 -5.21 11.11
C ASN A 359 33.63 -6.10 9.95
N ASP A 360 33.75 -5.60 8.72
CA ASP A 360 33.27 -6.27 7.51
C ASP A 360 33.82 -7.68 7.35
N VAL A 361 35.10 -7.94 7.68
CA VAL A 361 35.72 -9.27 7.60
C VAL A 361 34.96 -10.29 8.45
N LYS A 362 34.61 -9.97 9.69
CA LYS A 362 33.83 -10.88 10.55
C LYS A 362 32.38 -10.99 10.07
N THR A 363 31.76 -9.85 9.74
CA THR A 363 30.35 -9.77 9.33
C THR A 363 30.12 -10.52 8.02
N ALA A 364 31.07 -10.48 7.10
CA ALA A 364 30.99 -11.12 5.80
C ALA A 364 30.95 -12.65 5.87
N ARG A 365 31.37 -13.28 6.98
CA ARG A 365 31.18 -14.73 7.19
C ARG A 365 29.71 -15.15 7.19
N GLY A 366 28.80 -14.25 7.56
CA GLY A 366 27.35 -14.49 7.57
C GLY A 366 26.60 -13.86 6.41
N ILE A 367 27.24 -13.03 5.58
CA ILE A 367 26.57 -12.26 4.52
C ILE A 367 27.34 -12.41 3.21
N GLU A 368 26.81 -13.22 2.29
CA GLU A 368 27.48 -13.58 1.04
C GLU A 368 27.81 -12.35 0.17
N ASN A 369 26.89 -11.39 0.07
CA ASN A 369 27.11 -10.17 -0.71
C ASN A 369 28.27 -9.33 -0.16
N LEU A 370 28.40 -9.25 1.17
CA LEU A 370 29.50 -8.55 1.81
C LEU A 370 30.82 -9.31 1.62
N ALA A 371 30.78 -10.65 1.66
CA ALA A 371 31.95 -11.49 1.40
C ALA A 371 32.55 -11.28 0.01
N ARG A 372 31.71 -11.08 -1.01
CA ARG A 372 32.17 -10.74 -2.37
C ARG A 372 32.94 -9.42 -2.40
N VAL A 373 32.56 -8.44 -1.57
CA VAL A 373 33.32 -7.19 -1.44
C VAL A 373 34.65 -7.44 -0.74
N VAL A 374 34.65 -8.11 0.42
CA VAL A 374 35.87 -8.38 1.20
C VAL A 374 36.90 -9.20 0.40
N ASP A 375 36.45 -10.17 -0.41
CA ASP A 375 37.31 -10.97 -1.29
C ASP A 375 38.11 -10.10 -2.29
N LEU A 376 37.58 -8.93 -2.70
CA LEU A 376 38.27 -8.01 -3.62
C LEU A 376 39.47 -7.31 -2.96
N PHE A 377 39.43 -7.14 -1.64
CA PHE A 377 40.44 -6.41 -0.86
C PHE A 377 41.44 -7.34 -0.17
N GLN A 378 40.97 -8.45 0.43
CA GLN A 378 41.80 -9.37 1.21
C GLN A 378 42.24 -10.62 0.42
N GLY A 379 41.69 -10.85 -0.78
CA GLY A 379 41.92 -12.06 -1.57
C GLY A 379 41.10 -13.25 -1.08
N GLN A 380 41.21 -14.41 -1.74
CA GLN A 380 40.51 -15.62 -1.34
C GLN A 380 41.28 -16.33 -0.21
N GLY A 381 40.71 -16.45 1.00
CA GLY A 381 41.33 -17.18 2.12
C GLY A 381 41.08 -16.65 3.54
N TRP A 382 40.37 -15.52 3.71
CA TRP A 382 40.04 -14.95 5.03
C TRP A 382 38.80 -15.58 5.70
N ARG A 383 38.01 -16.35 4.92
CA ARG A 383 36.71 -16.90 5.34
C ARG A 383 36.85 -17.90 6.48
#